data_AF-A0A935QIF9-F1
#
_entry.id   AF-A0A935QIF9-F1
#
_cell.length_a   1.000
_cell.length_b   1.000
_cell.length_c   1.000
_cell.angle_alpha   90.00
_cell.angle_beta   90.00
_cell.angle_gamma   90.00
#
_symmetry.space_group_name_H-M   'P 1'
#
loop_
_entity.id
_entity.type
_entity.pdbx_description
1 polymer ?
#
loop_
_entity_poly.entity_id
_entity_poly.type
_entity_poly.pdbx_seq_one_letter_code
_entity_poly.pdbx_strand_id
1 'polypeptide(L)'
;MYGNDFIDPDTPLNAAETGEYAEAVEAAAAADRTDELASFDQLIEADQRIEPRDAMPDGYRRTLIRQIAQHAHSEIIGMQPEGNWITRAPSLRRKAILIAKVQDEAGHGLYLYSAAETLGVDRAELLDLLHAGKQKYSSIFNYPTLTWADNGAIGWLVDGAAIMNQVPLCRCSFGPYSRAMIRVCKEESFHQRQGFEILWTLMRGTPAQQEMAQDATNRWWWPALAMFGPRDSGEHAVEGGHTAQSMAWGIKRFSNDDLRQKFVDMTVPQALKLGVKLPDPELKWNPDRGHWDFGEIDWDEFWRVIKGDGPCNAERMSHRIRAHNEGEWVREAANVYADKQARKNSKRGHAA
;
A
#
# COMPACT_ATOMS: atom_id res chain seq x y z
N MET A 1 -15.95 -6.97 -23.22
CA MET A 1 -15.99 -8.27 -23.90
C MET A 1 -15.24 -9.23 -22.99
N TYR A 2 -15.95 -9.95 -22.12
CA TYR A 2 -15.34 -10.96 -21.25
C TYR A 2 -15.20 -12.22 -22.09
N GLY A 3 -14.01 -12.44 -22.66
CA GLY A 3 -13.68 -13.69 -23.34
C GLY A 3 -13.49 -14.78 -22.29
N ASN A 4 -14.30 -15.83 -22.36
CA ASN A 4 -14.05 -17.09 -21.67
C ASN A 4 -13.03 -17.90 -22.49
N ASP A 5 -11.84 -17.33 -22.70
CA ASP A 5 -10.74 -18.06 -23.31
C ASP A 5 -10.10 -18.88 -22.18
N PHE A 6 -10.52 -20.15 -22.07
CA PHE A 6 -9.79 -21.12 -21.28
C PHE A 6 -8.43 -21.31 -21.95
N ILE A 7 -7.43 -20.59 -21.47
CA ILE A 7 -6.03 -20.80 -21.85
C ILE A 7 -5.67 -22.23 -21.40
N ASP A 8 -5.07 -23.00 -22.30
CA ASP A 8 -4.53 -24.32 -21.98
C ASP A 8 -3.57 -24.17 -20.77
N PRO A 9 -3.79 -24.89 -19.66
CA PRO A 9 -2.99 -24.76 -18.45
C PRO A 9 -1.50 -25.06 -18.65
N ASP A 10 -1.14 -25.72 -19.75
CA ASP A 10 0.25 -26.00 -20.13
C ASP A 10 0.85 -24.89 -21.03
N THR A 11 0.09 -23.85 -21.38
CA THR A 11 0.59 -22.68 -22.13
C THR A 11 1.30 -21.71 -21.18
N PRO A 12 2.58 -21.36 -21.43
CA PRO A 12 3.32 -20.40 -20.62
C PRO A 12 2.58 -19.06 -20.54
N LEU A 13 2.27 -18.61 -19.33
CA LEU A 13 1.51 -17.39 -19.09
C LEU A 13 2.33 -16.12 -19.34
N ASN A 14 3.65 -16.26 -19.32
CA ASN A 14 4.59 -15.19 -19.60
C ASN A 14 5.99 -15.77 -19.93
N ALA A 15 6.88 -14.91 -20.40
CA ALA A 15 8.24 -15.29 -20.79
C ALA A 15 9.02 -16.02 -19.69
N ALA A 16 8.74 -15.76 -18.39
CA ALA A 16 9.43 -16.40 -17.27
C ALA A 16 9.17 -17.91 -17.15
N GLU A 17 8.11 -18.40 -17.79
CA GLU A 17 7.76 -19.82 -17.87
C GLU A 17 8.33 -20.50 -19.13
N THR A 18 9.15 -19.78 -19.90
CA THR A 18 9.81 -20.27 -21.12
C THR A 18 11.32 -20.05 -21.09
N GLY A 19 12.04 -20.66 -22.04
CA GLY A 19 13.46 -20.35 -22.28
C GLY A 19 13.70 -18.90 -22.70
N GLU A 20 12.68 -18.19 -23.20
CA GLU A 20 12.79 -16.81 -23.66
C GLU A 20 13.15 -15.84 -22.53
N TYR A 21 12.79 -16.13 -21.27
CA TYR A 21 13.25 -15.31 -20.15
C TYR A 21 14.74 -15.46 -19.89
N ALA A 22 15.28 -16.69 -19.94
CA ALA A 22 16.71 -16.91 -19.81
C ALA A 22 17.47 -16.24 -20.96
N GLU A 23 16.97 -16.37 -22.19
CA GLU A 23 17.52 -15.70 -23.37
C GLU A 23 17.42 -14.18 -23.29
N ALA A 24 16.30 -13.62 -22.79
CA ALA A 24 16.15 -12.18 -22.58
C ALA A 24 17.05 -11.66 -21.46
N VAL A 25 17.26 -12.45 -20.40
CA VAL A 25 18.19 -12.13 -19.31
C VAL A 25 19.64 -12.17 -19.81
N GLU A 26 20.02 -13.20 -20.58
CA GLU A 26 21.33 -13.30 -21.21
C GLU A 26 21.55 -12.19 -22.25
N ALA A 27 20.57 -11.91 -23.11
CA ALA A 27 20.63 -10.83 -24.08
C ALA A 27 20.74 -9.45 -23.40
N ALA A 28 20.01 -9.25 -22.29
CA ALA A 28 20.13 -8.04 -21.49
C ALA A 28 21.45 -7.96 -20.71
N ALA A 29 22.09 -9.10 -20.39
CA ALA A 29 23.41 -9.14 -19.76
C ALA A 29 24.54 -8.95 -20.78
N ALA A 30 24.34 -9.42 -22.01
CA ALA A 30 25.25 -9.30 -23.14
C ALA A 30 25.12 -7.95 -23.87
N ALA A 31 23.99 -7.26 -23.72
CA ALA A 31 23.84 -5.85 -24.02
C ALA A 31 24.65 -5.04 -23.01
N ASP A 32 25.97 -5.06 -23.22
CA ASP A 32 26.92 -4.19 -22.57
C ASP A 32 26.42 -2.74 -22.77
N ARG A 33 25.97 -2.10 -21.68
CA ARG A 33 25.70 -0.66 -21.70
C ARG A 33 27.08 0.01 -21.72
N THR A 34 27.69 0.05 -22.90
CA THR A 34 29.01 0.64 -23.18
C THR A 34 29.01 2.17 -23.14
N ASP A 35 27.84 2.79 -22.98
CA ASP A 35 27.76 4.21 -22.62
C ASP A 35 28.04 4.34 -21.13
N GLU A 36 28.99 5.20 -20.75
CA GLU A 36 29.28 5.56 -19.35
C GLU A 36 27.96 5.70 -18.59
N LEU A 37 27.65 4.76 -17.70
CA LEU A 37 26.43 4.80 -16.90
C LEU A 37 26.39 6.17 -16.22
N ALA A 38 25.36 6.97 -16.54
CA ALA A 38 25.17 8.27 -15.91
C ALA A 38 25.23 8.09 -14.38
N SER A 39 25.95 8.98 -13.70
CA SER A 39 26.09 8.89 -12.26
C SER A 39 24.73 9.03 -11.58
N PHE A 40 24.58 8.48 -10.37
CA PHE A 40 23.34 8.62 -9.60
C PHE A 40 22.88 10.09 -9.53
N ASP A 41 23.79 11.03 -9.27
CA ASP A 41 23.46 12.44 -9.17
C ASP A 41 22.98 13.03 -10.51
N GLN A 42 23.62 12.65 -11.63
CA GLN A 42 23.19 13.07 -12.97
C GLN A 42 21.77 12.57 -13.31
N LEU A 43 21.47 11.31 -12.95
CA LEU A 43 20.14 10.73 -13.15
C LEU A 43 19.08 11.46 -12.33
N ILE A 44 19.37 11.79 -11.07
CA ILE A 44 18.46 12.54 -10.20
C ILE A 44 18.26 13.98 -10.70
N GLU A 45 19.34 14.69 -11.05
CA GLU A 45 19.28 16.07 -11.57
C GLU A 45 18.49 16.16 -12.89
N ALA A 46 18.60 15.14 -13.74
CA ALA A 46 17.85 15.04 -14.99
C ALA A 46 16.41 14.51 -14.83
N ASP A 47 15.93 14.30 -13.59
CA ASP A 47 14.65 13.66 -13.24
C ASP A 47 14.42 12.30 -13.93
N GLN A 48 15.50 11.59 -14.22
CA GLN A 48 15.47 10.23 -14.76
C GLN A 48 15.16 9.21 -13.66
N ARG A 49 14.99 7.94 -14.07
CA ARG A 49 14.70 6.84 -13.13
C ARG A 49 15.95 6.03 -12.87
N ILE A 50 16.18 5.74 -11.60
CA ILE A 50 17.16 4.76 -11.14
C ILE A 50 16.56 3.36 -11.33
N GLU A 51 17.27 2.50 -12.03
CA GLU A 51 16.90 1.10 -12.28
C GLU A 51 17.75 0.13 -11.45
N PRO A 52 17.34 -1.15 -11.28
CA PRO A 52 18.02 -2.11 -10.40
C PRO A 52 19.51 -2.31 -10.66
N ARG A 53 19.94 -2.15 -11.91
CA ARG A 53 21.33 -2.34 -12.36
C ARG A 53 22.19 -1.08 -12.22
N ASP A 54 21.59 0.06 -11.91
CA ASP A 54 22.32 1.32 -11.79
C ASP A 54 23.02 1.39 -10.42
N ALA A 55 24.19 2.03 -10.39
CA ALA A 55 24.84 2.34 -9.12
C ALA A 55 23.97 3.33 -8.34
N MET A 56 23.79 3.07 -7.03
CA MET A 56 23.01 3.93 -6.15
C MET A 56 23.63 3.94 -4.74
N PRO A 57 23.53 5.05 -3.98
CA PRO A 57 24.02 5.10 -2.61
C PRO A 57 23.35 4.06 -1.71
N ASP A 58 24.11 3.46 -0.80
CA ASP A 58 23.53 2.47 0.13
C ASP A 58 22.43 3.07 1.02
N GLY A 59 22.55 4.35 1.37
CA GLY A 59 21.50 5.08 2.10
C GLY A 59 20.20 5.18 1.32
N TYR A 60 20.27 5.38 0.00
CA TYR A 60 19.13 5.41 -0.92
C TYR A 60 18.48 4.02 -0.99
N ARG A 61 19.29 2.98 -1.24
CA ARG A 61 18.84 1.57 -1.28
C ARG A 61 18.13 1.17 0.02
N ARG A 62 18.74 1.39 1.18
CA ARG A 62 18.15 1.04 2.49
C ARG A 62 16.86 1.81 2.76
N THR A 63 16.79 3.09 2.38
CA THR A 63 15.59 3.91 2.56
C THR A 63 14.43 3.38 1.72
N LEU A 64 14.69 3.01 0.47
CA LEU A 64 13.68 2.41 -0.41
C LEU A 64 13.26 1.02 0.06
N ILE A 65 14.19 0.13 0.44
CA ILE A 65 13.84 -1.18 1.01
C ILE A 65 12.90 -0.99 2.19
N ARG A 66 13.25 -0.10 3.14
CA ARG A 66 12.39 0.20 4.29
C ARG A 66 11.02 0.70 3.85
N GLN A 67 10.95 1.69 2.96
CA GLN A 67 9.68 2.30 2.57
C GLN A 67 8.80 1.35 1.77
N ILE A 68 9.34 0.67 0.75
CA ILE A 68 8.60 -0.25 -0.11
C ILE A 68 8.14 -1.47 0.69
N ALA A 69 8.98 -2.01 1.57
CA ALA A 69 8.59 -3.12 2.45
C ALA A 69 7.46 -2.71 3.39
N GLN A 70 7.57 -1.56 4.06
CA GLN A 70 6.49 -1.06 4.93
C GLN A 70 5.20 -0.79 4.15
N HIS A 71 5.28 -0.38 2.88
CA HIS A 71 4.13 -0.28 1.99
C HIS A 71 3.53 -1.66 1.71
N ALA A 72 4.35 -2.65 1.32
CA ALA A 72 3.90 -4.02 1.08
C ALA A 72 3.26 -4.65 2.33
N HIS A 73 3.83 -4.39 3.51
CA HIS A 73 3.25 -4.81 4.79
C HIS A 73 1.90 -4.14 5.05
N SER A 74 1.76 -2.87 4.66
CA SER A 74 0.52 -2.11 4.79
C SER A 74 -0.60 -2.78 4.00
N GLU A 75 -0.36 -3.18 2.75
CA GLU A 75 -1.36 -3.92 1.96
C GLU A 75 -1.80 -5.21 2.67
N ILE A 76 -0.83 -6.01 3.11
CA ILE A 76 -1.08 -7.32 3.73
C ILE A 76 -1.84 -7.21 5.05
N ILE A 77 -1.52 -6.21 5.87
CA ILE A 77 -2.21 -5.99 7.15
C ILE A 77 -3.56 -5.30 6.92
N GLY A 78 -3.69 -4.47 5.89
CA GLY A 78 -4.92 -3.77 5.49
C GLY A 78 -6.06 -4.71 5.10
N MET A 79 -5.74 -5.88 4.55
CA MET A 79 -6.72 -6.93 4.27
C MET A 79 -7.51 -7.39 5.52
N GLN A 80 -6.95 -7.25 6.73
CA GLN A 80 -7.57 -7.76 7.95
C GLN A 80 -8.81 -6.98 8.42
N PRO A 81 -8.76 -5.65 8.63
CA PRO A 81 -9.93 -4.87 9.03
C PRO A 81 -11.09 -5.00 8.03
N GLU A 82 -10.82 -5.00 6.72
CA GLU A 82 -11.87 -5.15 5.70
C GLU A 82 -12.33 -6.60 5.53
N GLY A 83 -11.39 -7.56 5.60
CA GLY A 83 -11.67 -8.99 5.60
C GLY A 83 -12.63 -9.41 6.73
N ASN A 84 -12.57 -8.74 7.87
CA ASN A 84 -13.49 -8.91 9.00
C ASN A 84 -14.96 -8.80 8.58
N TRP A 85 -15.29 -7.98 7.58
CA TRP A 85 -16.67 -7.73 7.15
C TRP A 85 -17.12 -8.51 5.90
N ILE A 86 -16.23 -9.25 5.24
CA ILE A 86 -16.57 -10.03 4.03
C ILE A 86 -17.77 -10.97 4.28
N THR A 87 -17.80 -11.68 5.39
CA THR A 87 -18.89 -12.63 5.69
C THR A 87 -20.20 -11.93 6.07
N ARG A 88 -20.14 -10.68 6.52
CA ARG A 88 -21.24 -9.91 7.12
C ARG A 88 -21.72 -8.72 6.27
N ALA A 89 -21.16 -8.54 5.08
CA ALA A 89 -21.56 -7.47 4.17
C ALA A 89 -23.09 -7.52 3.89
N PRO A 90 -23.80 -6.38 3.89
CA PRO A 90 -25.26 -6.31 3.94
C PRO A 90 -25.97 -6.66 2.63
N SER A 91 -25.21 -6.91 1.55
CA SER A 91 -25.75 -7.35 0.27
C SER A 91 -24.69 -8.13 -0.52
N LEU A 92 -25.13 -8.98 -1.45
CA LEU A 92 -24.22 -9.69 -2.35
C LEU A 92 -23.40 -8.73 -3.22
N ARG A 93 -23.98 -7.61 -3.67
CA ARG A 93 -23.26 -6.58 -4.42
C ARG A 93 -22.10 -6.01 -3.63
N ARG A 94 -22.35 -5.56 -2.38
CA ARG A 94 -21.29 -5.01 -1.53
C ARG A 94 -20.28 -6.07 -1.11
N LYS A 95 -20.71 -7.31 -0.89
CA LYS A 95 -19.83 -8.45 -0.62
C LYS A 95 -18.87 -8.72 -1.78
N ALA A 96 -19.37 -8.77 -3.01
CA ALA A 96 -18.55 -9.00 -4.20
C ALA A 96 -17.51 -7.88 -4.41
N ILE A 97 -17.91 -6.63 -4.23
CA ILE A 97 -16.99 -5.48 -4.32
C ILE A 97 -15.90 -5.57 -3.25
N LEU A 98 -16.27 -5.87 -2.00
CA LEU A 98 -15.30 -5.97 -0.90
C LEU A 98 -14.29 -7.12 -1.12
N ILE A 99 -14.75 -8.26 -1.62
CA ILE A 99 -13.87 -9.38 -1.98
C ILE A 99 -12.89 -8.96 -3.08
N ALA A 100 -13.38 -8.25 -4.13
CA ALA A 100 -12.52 -7.76 -5.20
C ALA A 100 -11.47 -6.77 -4.68
N LYS A 101 -11.85 -5.84 -3.80
CA LYS A 101 -10.91 -4.90 -3.16
C LYS A 101 -9.82 -5.62 -2.37
N VAL A 102 -10.20 -6.51 -1.45
CA VAL A 102 -9.24 -7.26 -0.62
C VAL A 102 -8.36 -8.20 -1.46
N GLN A 103 -8.88 -8.71 -2.58
CA GLN A 103 -8.09 -9.44 -3.56
C GLN A 103 -7.03 -8.56 -4.23
N ASP A 104 -7.40 -7.35 -4.64
CA ASP A 104 -6.46 -6.40 -5.26
C ASP A 104 -5.37 -5.96 -4.27
N GLU A 105 -5.70 -5.71 -3.01
CA GLU A 105 -4.70 -5.43 -1.95
C GLU A 105 -3.65 -6.54 -1.83
N ALA A 106 -4.07 -7.81 -1.92
CA ALA A 106 -3.12 -8.92 -1.94
C ALA A 106 -2.19 -8.85 -3.17
N GLY A 107 -2.72 -8.49 -4.34
CA GLY A 107 -1.96 -8.26 -5.56
C GLY A 107 -1.00 -7.07 -5.45
N HIS A 108 -1.43 -5.97 -4.84
CA HIS A 108 -0.62 -4.78 -4.61
C HIS A 108 0.56 -5.09 -3.70
N GLY A 109 0.32 -5.85 -2.61
CA GLY A 109 1.37 -6.36 -1.75
C GLY A 109 2.41 -7.18 -2.53
N LEU A 110 1.98 -8.03 -3.46
CA LEU A 110 2.89 -8.78 -4.33
C LEU A 110 3.72 -7.86 -5.24
N TYR A 111 3.09 -6.89 -5.91
CA TYR A 111 3.81 -5.91 -6.75
C TYR A 111 4.89 -5.16 -5.96
N LEU A 112 4.57 -4.78 -4.73
CA LEU A 112 5.48 -4.04 -3.86
C LEU A 112 6.63 -4.91 -3.35
N TYR A 113 6.37 -6.15 -2.93
CA TYR A 113 7.48 -7.08 -2.61
C TYR A 113 8.37 -7.31 -3.82
N SER A 114 7.80 -7.53 -5.02
CA SER A 114 8.60 -7.67 -6.24
C SER A 114 9.46 -6.43 -6.52
N ALA A 115 8.92 -5.22 -6.32
CA ALA A 115 9.70 -3.99 -6.45
C ALA A 115 10.83 -3.91 -5.42
N ALA A 116 10.59 -4.31 -4.16
CA ALA A 116 11.61 -4.34 -3.12
C ALA A 116 12.72 -5.36 -3.44
N GLU A 117 12.38 -6.55 -3.94
CA GLU A 117 13.35 -7.60 -4.25
C GLU A 117 14.35 -7.18 -5.34
N THR A 118 13.96 -6.26 -6.23
CA THR A 118 14.91 -5.67 -7.20
C THR A 118 16.05 -4.87 -6.55
N LEU A 119 15.95 -4.54 -5.26
CA LEU A 119 17.02 -3.89 -4.49
C LEU A 119 17.97 -4.89 -3.81
N GLY A 120 17.75 -6.20 -3.99
CA GLY A 120 18.60 -7.28 -3.50
C GLY A 120 18.23 -7.82 -2.11
N VAL A 121 17.02 -7.53 -1.63
CA VAL A 121 16.47 -8.11 -0.38
C VAL A 121 15.51 -9.25 -0.73
N ASP A 122 15.35 -10.24 0.15
CA ASP A 122 14.36 -11.31 -0.03
C ASP A 122 13.03 -10.93 0.64
N ARG A 123 11.90 -11.20 -0.02
CA ARG A 123 10.57 -11.06 0.60
C ARG A 123 10.45 -11.83 1.92
N ALA A 124 11.03 -13.02 2.03
CA ALA A 124 11.00 -13.82 3.26
C ALA A 124 11.65 -13.06 4.42
N GLU A 125 12.81 -12.44 4.19
CA GLU A 125 13.49 -11.61 5.20
C GLU A 125 12.62 -10.42 5.61
N LEU A 126 11.97 -9.75 4.66
CA LEU A 126 11.05 -8.64 4.97
C LEU A 126 9.86 -9.10 5.81
N LEU A 127 9.32 -10.30 5.54
CA LEU A 127 8.24 -10.88 6.35
C LEU A 127 8.72 -11.23 7.77
N ASP A 128 9.92 -11.75 7.93
CA ASP A 128 10.50 -12.01 9.26
C ASP A 128 10.69 -10.70 10.04
N LEU A 129 11.14 -9.64 9.38
CA LEU A 129 11.26 -8.31 9.98
C LEU A 129 9.90 -7.75 10.42
N LEU A 130 8.85 -7.95 9.62
CA LEU A 130 7.48 -7.61 10.00
C LEU A 130 7.03 -8.42 11.23
N HIS A 131 7.18 -9.75 11.21
CA HIS A 131 6.72 -10.63 12.29
C HIS A 131 7.46 -10.36 13.61
N ALA A 132 8.75 -10.00 13.52
CA ALA A 132 9.56 -9.59 14.66
C ALA A 132 9.29 -8.13 15.12
N GLY A 133 8.39 -7.39 14.47
CA GLY A 133 8.09 -5.99 14.79
C GLY A 133 9.22 -5.01 14.48
N LYS A 134 10.21 -5.43 13.67
CA LYS A 134 11.37 -4.62 13.25
C LYS A 134 11.07 -3.75 12.02
N GLN A 135 10.05 -4.10 11.24
CA GLN A 135 9.47 -3.26 10.20
C GLN A 135 7.99 -2.99 10.49
N LYS A 136 7.54 -1.80 10.10
CA LYS A 136 6.21 -1.27 10.39
C LYS A 136 5.24 -1.55 9.24
N TYR A 137 3.98 -1.28 9.48
CA TYR A 137 2.94 -1.11 8.48
C TYR A 137 2.17 0.19 8.83
N SER A 138 1.29 0.64 7.94
CA SER A 138 0.54 1.88 8.15
C SER A 138 -0.24 1.87 9.46
N SER A 139 -0.17 2.96 10.21
CA SER A 139 -0.81 3.10 11.54
C SER A 139 -2.32 2.85 11.48
N ILE A 140 -2.95 3.20 10.36
CA ILE A 140 -4.41 3.15 10.16
C ILE A 140 -5.03 1.77 10.32
N PHE A 141 -4.27 0.69 10.05
CA PHE A 141 -4.81 -0.66 10.13
C PHE A 141 -4.90 -1.21 11.57
N ASN A 142 -4.48 -0.41 12.54
CA ASN A 142 -4.61 -0.72 13.97
C ASN A 142 -5.93 -0.25 14.58
N TYR A 143 -6.85 0.28 13.78
CA TYR A 143 -8.19 0.68 14.23
C TYR A 143 -9.22 -0.42 13.90
N PRO A 144 -10.23 -0.63 14.78
CA PRO A 144 -11.21 -1.70 14.60
C PRO A 144 -12.36 -1.27 13.68
N THR A 145 -12.84 -2.21 12.86
CA THR A 145 -14.05 -2.03 12.04
C THR A 145 -15.29 -2.50 12.79
N LEU A 146 -15.96 -1.58 13.50
CA LEU A 146 -17.02 -1.92 14.44
C LEU A 146 -18.39 -2.12 13.77
N THR A 147 -18.64 -1.42 12.67
CA THR A 147 -19.90 -1.44 11.91
C THR A 147 -19.64 -1.61 10.42
N TRP A 148 -20.70 -1.83 9.63
CA TRP A 148 -20.55 -1.91 8.18
C TRP A 148 -20.03 -0.59 7.59
N ALA A 149 -20.43 0.55 8.16
CA ALA A 149 -20.02 1.87 7.69
C ALA A 149 -18.51 2.08 7.76
N ASP A 150 -17.80 1.35 8.61
CA ASP A 150 -16.34 1.36 8.67
C ASP A 150 -15.68 0.96 7.34
N ASN A 151 -16.25 0.01 6.59
CA ASN A 151 -15.75 -0.32 5.25
C ASN A 151 -15.95 0.85 4.27
N GLY A 152 -17.01 1.63 4.46
CA GLY A 152 -17.23 2.85 3.70
C GLY A 152 -16.23 3.95 4.07
N ALA A 153 -15.93 4.12 5.36
CA ALA A 153 -14.96 5.09 5.85
C ALA A 153 -13.52 4.72 5.47
N ILE A 154 -13.14 3.44 5.55
CA ILE A 154 -11.86 2.94 5.04
C ILE A 154 -11.76 3.20 3.54
N GLY A 155 -12.70 2.67 2.76
CA GLY A 155 -12.67 2.87 1.32
C GLY A 155 -12.73 4.34 0.90
N TRP A 156 -13.36 5.24 1.65
CA TRP A 156 -13.41 6.66 1.27
C TRP A 156 -12.20 7.46 1.79
N LEU A 157 -12.00 7.49 3.12
CA LEU A 157 -11.02 8.34 3.79
C LEU A 157 -9.63 7.70 3.76
N VAL A 158 -9.52 6.42 4.10
CA VAL A 158 -8.23 5.71 4.22
C VAL A 158 -7.63 5.49 2.85
N ASP A 159 -8.37 4.91 1.90
CA ASP A 159 -7.89 4.77 0.52
C ASP A 159 -7.70 6.15 -0.14
N GLY A 160 -8.54 7.14 0.20
CA GLY A 160 -8.37 8.51 -0.27
C GLY A 160 -7.03 9.13 0.17
N ALA A 161 -6.64 8.90 1.42
CA ALA A 161 -5.36 9.33 1.96
C ALA A 161 -4.20 8.55 1.34
N ALA A 162 -4.36 7.24 1.16
CA ALA A 162 -3.41 6.36 0.49
C ALA A 162 -3.12 6.82 -0.94
N ILE A 163 -4.17 7.06 -1.75
CA ILE A 163 -4.07 7.59 -3.12
C ILE A 163 -3.37 8.95 -3.14
N MET A 164 -3.67 9.85 -2.19
CA MET A 164 -3.00 11.15 -2.10
C MET A 164 -1.50 11.00 -1.88
N ASN A 165 -1.08 10.00 -1.11
CA ASN A 165 0.33 9.69 -0.88
C ASN A 165 0.97 8.93 -2.07
N GLN A 166 0.22 8.05 -2.72
CA GLN A 166 0.70 7.14 -3.77
C GLN A 166 0.82 7.79 -5.15
N VAL A 167 -0.10 8.68 -5.54
CA VAL A 167 -0.04 9.34 -6.85
C VAL A 167 1.26 10.12 -7.06
N PRO A 168 1.79 10.88 -6.08
CA PRO A 168 3.13 11.45 -6.18
C PRO A 168 4.26 10.42 -6.33
N LEU A 169 4.12 9.24 -5.73
CA LEU A 169 5.10 8.14 -5.83
C LEU A 169 5.11 7.48 -7.21
N CYS A 170 4.10 7.69 -8.06
CA CYS A 170 4.19 7.37 -9.49
C CYS A 170 5.36 8.11 -10.18
N ARG A 171 5.88 9.20 -9.58
CA ARG A 171 7.09 9.90 -10.01
C ARG A 171 8.27 9.67 -9.07
N CYS A 172 8.26 8.63 -8.23
CA CYS A 172 9.43 8.24 -7.45
C CYS A 172 10.64 8.05 -8.37
N SER A 173 11.84 8.46 -7.92
CA SER A 173 13.08 8.30 -8.67
C SER A 173 13.44 6.83 -8.92
N PHE A 174 13.00 5.89 -8.09
CA PHE A 174 13.25 4.47 -8.32
C PHE A 174 12.21 3.87 -9.27
N GLY A 175 12.66 3.43 -10.44
CA GLY A 175 11.82 2.95 -11.54
C GLY A 175 10.84 1.84 -11.15
N PRO A 176 11.30 0.73 -10.54
CA PRO A 176 10.43 -0.38 -10.14
C PRO A 176 9.29 0.06 -9.22
N TYR A 177 9.59 0.93 -8.25
CA TYR A 177 8.58 1.42 -7.31
C TYR A 177 7.60 2.39 -7.99
N SER A 178 8.10 3.32 -8.80
CA SER A 178 7.25 4.21 -9.63
C SER A 178 6.28 3.42 -10.51
N ARG A 179 6.74 2.35 -11.18
CA ARG A 179 5.89 1.50 -12.03
C ARG A 179 4.88 0.67 -11.25
N ALA A 180 5.23 0.21 -10.04
CA ALA A 180 4.27 -0.44 -9.15
C ALA A 180 3.16 0.53 -8.74
N MET A 181 3.52 1.76 -8.33
CA MET A 181 2.56 2.81 -7.96
C MET A 181 1.60 3.18 -9.09
N ILE A 182 2.04 3.19 -10.35
CA ILE A 182 1.15 3.43 -11.50
C ILE A 182 0.06 2.36 -11.61
N ARG A 183 0.38 1.09 -11.34
CA ARG A 183 -0.59 -0.01 -11.36
C ARG A 183 -1.54 0.07 -10.17
N VAL A 184 -0.98 0.16 -8.97
CA VAL A 184 -1.74 0.29 -7.71
C VAL A 184 -2.73 1.46 -7.79
N CYS A 185 -2.29 2.66 -8.18
CA CYS A 185 -3.17 3.83 -8.25
C CYS A 185 -4.33 3.68 -9.26
N LYS A 186 -4.11 2.95 -10.36
CA LYS A 186 -5.18 2.70 -11.35
C LYS A 186 -6.28 1.83 -10.76
N GLU A 187 -5.92 0.85 -9.95
CA GLU A 187 -6.85 -0.10 -9.33
C GLU A 187 -7.52 0.51 -8.09
N GLU A 188 -6.76 1.11 -7.18
CA GLU A 188 -7.30 1.67 -5.92
C GLU A 188 -8.30 2.81 -6.12
N SER A 189 -8.13 3.65 -7.15
CA SER A 189 -9.06 4.76 -7.40
C SER A 189 -10.50 4.29 -7.66
N PHE A 190 -10.66 3.07 -8.19
CA PHE A 190 -11.96 2.44 -8.34
C PHE A 190 -12.55 2.05 -6.99
N HIS A 191 -11.76 1.38 -6.14
CA HIS A 191 -12.19 0.95 -4.80
C HIS A 191 -12.53 2.12 -3.90
N GLN A 192 -11.76 3.21 -4.00
CA GLN A 192 -12.00 4.42 -3.24
C GLN A 192 -13.40 5.01 -3.53
N ARG A 193 -13.78 5.00 -4.81
CA ARG A 193 -15.12 5.43 -5.24
C ARG A 193 -16.21 4.52 -4.67
N GLN A 194 -15.97 3.22 -4.58
CA GLN A 194 -16.93 2.28 -3.99
C GLN A 194 -17.09 2.48 -2.48
N GLY A 195 -16.02 2.85 -1.77
CA GLY A 195 -16.07 3.28 -0.37
C GLY A 195 -16.96 4.51 -0.17
N PHE A 196 -16.75 5.55 -0.98
CA PHE A 196 -17.61 6.74 -1.00
C PHE A 196 -19.09 6.37 -1.25
N GLU A 197 -19.36 5.47 -2.21
CA GLU A 197 -20.71 5.03 -2.56
C GLU A 197 -21.42 4.31 -1.38
N ILE A 198 -20.67 3.60 -0.51
CA ILE A 198 -21.23 2.98 0.70
C ILE A 198 -21.79 4.06 1.62
N LEU A 199 -20.98 5.06 1.98
CA LEU A 199 -21.41 6.13 2.88
C LEU A 199 -22.53 6.97 2.27
N TRP A 200 -22.45 7.23 0.96
CA TRP A 200 -23.51 7.91 0.21
C TRP A 200 -24.85 7.17 0.28
N THR A 201 -24.82 5.84 0.20
CA THR A 201 -26.01 4.99 0.33
C THR A 201 -26.57 5.08 1.76
N LEU A 202 -25.70 4.97 2.77
CA LEU A 202 -26.10 5.01 4.18
C LEU A 202 -26.68 6.37 4.58
N MET A 203 -26.06 7.47 4.13
CA MET A 203 -26.52 8.83 4.43
C MET A 203 -27.86 9.19 3.78
N ARG A 204 -28.33 8.39 2.82
CA ARG A 204 -29.65 8.49 2.18
C ARG A 204 -30.65 7.46 2.68
N GLY A 205 -30.23 6.66 3.64
CA GLY A 205 -31.01 5.62 4.26
C GLY A 205 -31.79 6.11 5.47
N THR A 206 -32.07 5.17 6.38
CA THR A 206 -32.76 5.43 7.64
C THR A 206 -31.90 6.27 8.60
N PRO A 207 -32.49 6.86 9.65
CA PRO A 207 -31.73 7.57 10.68
C PRO A 207 -30.60 6.73 11.29
N ALA A 208 -30.84 5.43 11.53
CA ALA A 208 -29.82 4.52 12.06
C ALA A 208 -28.65 4.30 11.07
N GLN A 209 -28.90 4.33 9.77
CA GLN A 209 -27.84 4.22 8.76
C GLN A 209 -27.01 5.51 8.67
N GLN A 210 -27.68 6.67 8.79
CA GLN A 210 -27.01 7.97 8.83
C GLN A 210 -26.12 8.09 10.07
N GLU A 211 -26.63 7.69 11.24
CA GLU A 211 -25.87 7.67 12.49
C GLU A 211 -24.65 6.74 12.39
N MET A 212 -24.83 5.53 11.83
CA MET A 212 -23.72 4.58 11.61
C MET A 212 -22.63 5.17 10.69
N ALA A 213 -23.02 5.85 9.62
CA ALA A 213 -22.07 6.52 8.71
C ALA A 213 -21.34 7.69 9.38
N GLN A 214 -22.05 8.46 10.20
CA GLN A 214 -21.46 9.55 10.98
C GLN A 214 -20.49 9.04 12.04
N ASP A 215 -20.85 7.98 12.77
CA ASP A 215 -19.98 7.35 13.78
C ASP A 215 -18.69 6.81 13.15
N ALA A 216 -18.77 6.11 12.01
CA ALA A 216 -17.58 5.67 11.29
C ALA A 216 -16.72 6.87 10.85
N THR A 217 -17.33 7.92 10.29
CA THR A 217 -16.60 9.14 9.91
C THR A 217 -15.88 9.76 11.11
N ASN A 218 -16.53 9.80 12.28
CA ASN A 218 -15.95 10.34 13.51
C ASN A 218 -14.69 9.57 13.93
N ARG A 219 -14.72 8.24 13.87
CA ARG A 219 -13.62 7.38 14.32
C ARG A 219 -12.47 7.32 13.33
N TRP A 220 -12.74 7.47 12.03
CA TRP A 220 -11.73 7.28 10.98
C TRP A 220 -11.07 8.57 10.46
N TRP A 221 -11.65 9.75 10.73
CA TRP A 221 -11.11 11.04 10.24
C TRP A 221 -9.67 11.31 10.71
N TRP A 222 -9.45 11.39 12.02
CA TRP A 222 -8.13 11.72 12.57
C TRP A 222 -7.07 10.65 12.26
N PRO A 223 -7.39 9.34 12.36
CA PRO A 223 -6.48 8.30 11.90
C PRO A 223 -6.08 8.43 10.43
N ALA A 224 -7.01 8.79 9.54
CA ALA A 224 -6.71 9.00 8.12
C ALA A 224 -5.74 10.19 7.90
N LEU A 225 -5.91 11.29 8.64
CA LEU A 225 -4.96 12.42 8.59
C LEU A 225 -3.57 12.07 9.13
N ALA A 226 -3.49 11.17 10.11
CA ALA A 226 -2.25 10.70 10.68
C ALA A 226 -1.45 9.78 9.73
N MET A 227 -2.08 9.21 8.69
CA MET A 227 -1.40 8.36 7.69
C MET A 227 -0.30 9.10 6.92
N PHE A 228 -0.43 10.41 6.77
CA PHE A 228 0.60 11.23 6.11
C PHE A 228 1.89 11.32 6.91
N GLY A 229 1.93 10.82 8.15
CA GLY A 229 3.10 10.83 9.00
C GLY A 229 3.18 12.07 9.89
N PRO A 230 4.30 12.24 10.63
CA PRO A 230 4.50 13.36 11.55
C PRO A 230 4.61 14.70 10.81
N ARG A 231 4.51 15.82 11.54
CA ARG A 231 4.78 17.16 10.99
C ARG A 231 6.17 17.25 10.40
N ASP A 232 6.36 18.09 9.39
CA ASP A 232 7.67 18.31 8.78
C ASP A 232 8.51 19.34 9.57
N SER A 233 7.88 20.14 10.43
CA SER A 233 8.56 21.12 11.31
C SER A 233 7.85 21.26 12.67
N GLY A 234 8.54 21.86 13.65
CA GLY A 234 8.03 22.08 15.01
C GLY A 234 8.29 20.92 15.98
N GLU A 235 7.64 20.97 17.14
CA GLU A 235 7.85 20.05 18.28
C GLU A 235 7.55 18.57 17.95
N HIS A 236 6.63 18.33 17.02
CA HIS A 236 6.24 16.98 16.59
C HIS A 236 6.97 16.50 15.32
N ALA A 237 7.94 17.27 14.83
CA ALA A 237 8.80 16.81 13.75
C ALA A 237 9.79 15.77 14.27
N VAL A 238 10.11 14.80 13.41
CA VAL A 238 11.18 13.84 13.72
C VAL A 238 12.51 14.50 13.42
N GLU A 239 13.29 14.79 14.45
CA GLU A 239 14.67 15.29 14.30
C GLU A 239 15.50 14.28 13.49
N GLY A 240 16.21 14.74 12.44
CA GLY A 240 16.88 13.85 11.49
C GLY A 240 15.92 13.01 10.61
N GLY A 241 14.66 13.44 10.50
CA GLY A 241 13.61 12.76 9.73
C GLY A 241 13.96 12.57 8.25
N HIS A 242 13.32 11.58 7.63
CA HIS A 242 13.66 11.15 6.27
C HIS A 242 13.18 12.10 5.16
N THR A 243 12.36 13.12 5.44
CA THR A 243 11.72 13.97 4.42
C THR A 243 12.75 14.67 3.53
N ALA A 244 13.68 15.44 4.11
CA ALA A 244 14.63 16.25 3.33
C ALA A 244 15.49 15.38 2.39
N GLN A 245 16.07 14.30 2.92
CA GLN A 245 16.89 13.39 2.13
C GLN A 245 16.06 12.63 1.08
N SER A 246 14.85 12.19 1.42
CA SER A 246 13.96 11.50 0.47
C SER A 246 13.51 12.43 -0.67
N MET A 247 13.35 13.73 -0.39
CA MET A 247 13.06 14.73 -1.41
C MET A 247 14.28 15.02 -2.28
N ALA A 248 15.46 15.17 -1.69
CA ALA A 248 16.72 15.36 -2.43
C ALA A 248 17.01 14.19 -3.38
N TRP A 249 16.68 12.96 -2.97
CA TRP A 249 16.79 11.77 -3.81
C TRP A 249 15.59 11.54 -4.75
N GLY A 250 14.61 12.44 -4.80
CA GLY A 250 13.41 12.27 -5.63
C GLY A 250 12.53 11.07 -5.26
N ILE A 251 12.72 10.47 -4.08
CA ILE A 251 11.85 9.39 -3.57
C ILE A 251 10.48 9.95 -3.21
N LYS A 252 10.47 11.07 -2.47
CA LYS A 252 9.28 11.80 -2.01
C LYS A 252 9.20 13.13 -2.77
N ARG A 253 8.01 13.52 -3.22
CA ARG A 253 7.83 14.73 -4.06
C ARG A 253 7.14 15.90 -3.35
N PHE A 254 6.43 15.62 -2.26
CA PHE A 254 5.73 16.60 -1.43
C PHE A 254 5.97 16.27 0.03
N SER A 255 5.93 17.26 0.92
CA SER A 255 6.08 17.07 2.36
C SER A 255 4.88 16.28 2.95
N ASN A 256 4.99 15.81 4.20
CA ASN A 256 3.85 15.15 4.87
C ASN A 256 2.69 16.15 5.05
N ASP A 257 3.02 17.36 5.49
CA ASP A 257 2.04 18.42 5.76
C ASP A 257 1.38 18.93 4.47
N ASP A 258 2.12 19.02 3.36
CA ASP A 258 1.58 19.40 2.04
C ASP A 258 0.52 18.39 1.56
N LEU A 259 0.81 17.09 1.68
CA LEU A 259 -0.11 16.03 1.27
C LEU A 259 -1.33 15.97 2.19
N ARG A 260 -1.14 16.15 3.50
CA ARG A 260 -2.24 16.22 4.46
C ARG A 260 -3.16 17.40 4.15
N GLN A 261 -2.62 18.59 3.91
CA GLN A 261 -3.41 19.77 3.55
C GLN A 261 -4.23 19.54 2.27
N LYS A 262 -3.58 19.03 1.20
CA LYS A 262 -4.28 18.70 -0.05
C LYS A 262 -5.40 17.68 0.15
N PHE A 263 -5.16 16.67 0.99
CA PHE A 263 -6.18 15.68 1.33
C PHE A 263 -7.38 16.33 2.03
N VAL A 264 -7.15 17.20 3.03
CA VAL A 264 -8.22 17.95 3.70
C VAL A 264 -9.00 18.76 2.66
N ASP A 265 -8.32 19.55 1.83
CA ASP A 265 -8.98 20.43 0.86
C ASP A 265 -9.85 19.67 -0.16
N MET A 266 -9.41 18.48 -0.55
CA MET A 266 -10.16 17.61 -1.47
C MET A 266 -11.29 16.84 -0.78
N THR A 267 -11.15 16.53 0.52
CA THR A 267 -12.07 15.65 1.26
C THR A 267 -13.21 16.40 1.91
N VAL A 268 -13.01 17.64 2.38
CA VAL A 268 -14.09 18.44 2.97
C VAL A 268 -15.27 18.65 2.01
N PRO A 269 -15.08 19.00 0.72
CA PRO A 269 -16.19 19.07 -0.24
C PRO A 269 -16.92 17.73 -0.43
N GLN A 270 -16.20 16.61 -0.32
CA GLN A 270 -16.79 15.27 -0.39
C GLN A 270 -17.65 14.96 0.85
N ALA A 271 -17.18 15.35 2.04
CA ALA A 271 -17.94 15.24 3.29
C ALA A 271 -19.24 16.05 3.23
N LEU A 272 -19.16 17.30 2.77
CA LEU A 272 -20.32 18.17 2.53
C LEU A 272 -21.30 17.54 1.54
N LYS A 273 -20.80 16.87 0.50
CA LYS A 273 -21.63 16.16 -0.48
C LYS A 273 -22.33 14.96 0.14
N LEU A 274 -21.63 14.15 0.95
CA LEU A 274 -22.21 13.01 1.68
C LEU A 274 -23.25 13.44 2.71
N GLY A 275 -23.12 14.66 3.26
CA GLY A 275 -23.93 15.15 4.36
C GLY A 275 -23.42 14.70 5.74
N VAL A 276 -22.17 14.22 5.83
CA VAL A 276 -21.50 13.91 7.10
C VAL A 276 -20.77 15.13 7.63
N LYS A 277 -20.63 15.22 8.95
CA LYS A 277 -19.76 16.20 9.61
C LYS A 277 -18.41 15.56 9.90
N LEU A 278 -17.32 16.27 9.62
CA LEU A 278 -16.01 15.85 10.08
C LEU A 278 -15.84 16.24 11.56
N PRO A 279 -15.26 15.39 12.42
CA PRO A 279 -15.17 15.59 13.87
C PRO A 279 -14.05 16.58 14.24
N ASP A 280 -14.08 17.76 13.64
CA ASP A 280 -13.08 18.81 13.80
C ASP A 280 -13.77 20.17 14.00
N PRO A 281 -13.89 20.66 15.24
CA PRO A 281 -14.48 21.96 15.53
C PRO A 281 -13.70 23.15 14.97
N GLU A 282 -12.40 22.98 14.67
CA GLU A 282 -11.54 24.04 14.12
C GLU A 282 -11.58 24.10 12.59
N LEU A 283 -12.22 23.12 11.96
CA LEU A 283 -12.32 23.01 10.51
C LEU A 283 -13.08 24.19 9.90
N LYS A 284 -12.37 25.04 9.14
CA LYS A 284 -12.96 26.21 8.49
C LYS A 284 -12.25 26.56 7.18
N TRP A 285 -13.02 27.04 6.20
CA TRP A 285 -12.44 27.56 4.96
C TRP A 285 -11.73 28.88 5.24
N ASN A 286 -10.45 28.97 4.85
CA ASN A 286 -9.65 30.17 4.94
C ASN A 286 -9.48 30.79 3.54
N PRO A 287 -10.21 31.87 3.20
CA PRO A 287 -10.16 32.47 1.87
C PRO A 287 -8.81 33.12 1.55
N ASP A 288 -8.07 33.59 2.57
CA ASP A 288 -6.77 34.25 2.37
C ASP A 288 -5.69 33.23 2.02
N ARG A 289 -5.77 32.02 2.60
CA ARG A 289 -4.87 30.91 2.28
C ARG A 289 -5.31 30.10 1.06
N GLY A 290 -6.60 30.11 0.73
CA GLY A 290 -7.18 29.21 -0.27
C GLY A 290 -7.17 27.74 0.17
N HIS A 291 -7.24 27.51 1.48
CA HIS A 291 -7.13 26.19 2.12
C HIS A 291 -8.14 26.06 3.27
N TRP A 292 -8.48 24.84 3.64
CA TRP A 292 -9.16 24.57 4.91
C TRP A 292 -8.15 24.58 6.05
N ASP A 293 -8.39 25.41 7.06
CA ASP A 293 -7.74 25.25 8.37
C ASP A 293 -8.40 24.06 9.07
N PHE A 294 -7.62 23.23 9.76
CA PHE A 294 -8.09 22.05 10.51
C PHE A 294 -7.34 21.96 11.84
N GLY A 295 -7.93 21.29 12.82
CA GLY A 295 -7.41 21.18 14.18
C GLY A 295 -6.19 20.28 14.32
N GLU A 296 -5.63 20.26 15.53
CA GLU A 296 -4.42 19.47 15.83
C GLU A 296 -4.72 17.96 15.87
N ILE A 297 -3.86 17.16 15.23
CA ILE A 297 -3.86 15.70 15.38
C ILE A 297 -3.38 15.35 16.80
N ASP A 298 -3.99 14.33 17.41
CA ASP A 298 -3.45 13.73 18.63
C ASP A 298 -2.15 12.96 18.30
N TRP A 299 -1.01 13.66 18.43
CA TRP A 299 0.30 13.08 18.17
C TRP A 299 0.73 12.06 19.22
N ASP A 300 0.20 12.14 20.44
CA ASP A 300 0.48 11.15 21.49
C ASP A 300 -0.16 9.81 21.12
N GLU A 301 -1.40 9.83 20.65
CA GLU A 301 -2.05 8.66 20.06
C GLU A 301 -1.25 8.13 18.87
N PHE A 302 -0.89 8.99 17.91
CA PHE A 302 -0.12 8.59 16.73
C PHE A 302 1.16 7.82 17.11
N TRP A 303 1.95 8.35 18.04
CA TRP A 303 3.18 7.71 18.49
C TRP A 303 2.93 6.42 19.27
N ARG A 304 1.88 6.37 20.09
CA ARG A 304 1.47 5.16 20.81
C ARG A 304 1.11 4.04 19.83
N VAL A 305 0.30 4.33 18.81
CA VAL A 305 -0.11 3.38 17.77
C VAL A 305 1.10 2.88 16.96
N ILE A 306 1.99 3.77 16.55
CA ILE A 306 3.20 3.40 15.79
C ILE A 306 4.17 2.53 16.60
N LYS A 307 4.20 2.69 17.93
CA LYS A 307 5.05 1.90 18.84
C LYS A 307 4.43 0.55 19.22
N GLY A 308 3.24 0.21 18.70
CA GLY A 308 2.60 -1.07 18.94
C GLY A 308 1.52 -1.07 20.02
N ASP A 309 1.15 0.09 20.56
CA ASP A 309 0.20 0.24 21.68
C ASP A 309 -1.12 0.90 21.24
N GLY A 310 -1.53 0.63 19.99
CA GLY A 310 -2.85 1.02 19.47
C GLY A 310 -3.90 -0.08 19.64
N PRO A 311 -5.16 0.21 19.26
CA PRO A 311 -6.31 -0.63 19.58
C PRO A 311 -6.21 -2.08 19.07
N CYS A 312 -5.62 -2.30 17.90
CA CYS A 312 -5.55 -3.62 17.27
C CYS A 312 -4.13 -4.09 16.94
N ASN A 313 -3.05 -3.40 17.32
CA ASN A 313 -1.68 -3.79 16.94
C ASN A 313 -1.36 -5.26 17.27
N ALA A 314 -1.61 -5.66 18.52
CA ALA A 314 -1.37 -7.02 18.99
C ALA A 314 -2.23 -8.04 18.23
N GLU A 315 -3.50 -7.71 17.96
CA GLU A 315 -4.41 -8.57 17.20
C GLU A 315 -3.94 -8.76 15.75
N ARG A 316 -3.56 -7.68 15.06
CA ARG A 316 -3.12 -7.70 13.66
C ARG A 316 -1.87 -8.55 13.47
N MET A 317 -0.89 -8.37 14.35
CA MET A 317 0.36 -9.13 14.31
C MET A 317 0.15 -10.59 14.72
N SER A 318 -0.62 -10.84 15.79
CA SER A 318 -0.95 -12.22 16.21
C SER A 318 -1.66 -12.98 15.10
N HIS A 319 -2.64 -12.36 14.41
CA HIS A 319 -3.32 -12.97 13.28
C HIS A 319 -2.35 -13.29 12.13
N ARG A 320 -1.49 -12.33 11.74
CA ARG A 320 -0.52 -12.52 10.65
C ARG A 320 0.48 -13.63 10.95
N ILE A 321 1.04 -13.64 12.16
CA ILE A 321 2.04 -14.63 12.60
C ILE A 321 1.40 -16.01 12.69
N ARG A 322 0.20 -16.12 13.28
CA ARG A 322 -0.54 -17.38 13.36
C ARG A 322 -0.81 -17.94 11.97
N ALA A 323 -1.32 -17.14 11.04
CA ALA A 323 -1.57 -17.59 9.66
C ALA A 323 -0.28 -18.06 8.96
N HIS A 324 0.86 -17.41 9.25
CA HIS A 324 2.14 -17.84 8.73
C HIS A 324 2.59 -19.19 9.32
N ASN A 325 2.51 -19.36 10.64
CA ASN A 325 2.95 -20.58 11.32
C ASN A 325 2.03 -21.77 11.00
N GLU A 326 0.71 -21.60 11.07
CA GLU A 326 -0.26 -22.66 10.75
C GLU A 326 -0.21 -23.06 9.27
N GLY A 327 0.26 -22.16 8.39
CA GLY A 327 0.49 -22.44 6.97
C GLY A 327 1.85 -23.04 6.64
N GLU A 328 2.72 -23.30 7.61
CA GLU A 328 4.08 -23.83 7.38
C GLU A 328 4.07 -25.15 6.62
N TRP A 329 3.27 -26.11 7.08
CA TRP A 329 3.16 -27.42 6.44
C TRP A 329 2.71 -27.34 4.97
N VAL A 330 1.90 -26.34 4.61
CA VAL A 330 1.47 -26.12 3.21
C VAL A 330 2.65 -25.67 2.36
N ARG A 331 3.47 -24.76 2.87
CA ARG A 331 4.68 -24.27 2.17
C ARG A 331 5.70 -25.40 2.01
N GLU A 332 5.93 -26.17 3.06
CA GLU A 332 6.82 -27.33 3.01
C GLU A 332 6.32 -28.39 2.02
N ALA A 333 5.02 -28.69 2.04
CA ALA A 333 4.41 -29.63 1.10
C ALA A 333 4.56 -29.17 -0.35
N ALA A 334 4.39 -27.87 -0.63
CA ALA A 334 4.60 -27.30 -1.96
C ALA A 334 6.05 -27.47 -2.43
N ASN A 335 7.04 -27.20 -1.57
CA ASN A 335 8.47 -27.38 -1.89
C ASN A 335 8.81 -28.85 -2.18
N VAL A 336 8.35 -29.78 -1.34
CA VAL A 336 8.57 -31.22 -1.54
C VAL A 336 7.93 -31.71 -2.85
N TYR A 337 6.74 -31.19 -3.18
CA TYR A 337 6.08 -31.50 -4.45
C TYR A 337 6.87 -30.96 -5.64
N ALA A 338 7.34 -29.71 -5.59
CA ALA A 338 8.15 -29.10 -6.64
C ALA A 338 9.46 -29.87 -6.90
N ASP A 339 10.19 -30.25 -5.85
CA ASP A 339 11.40 -31.07 -5.94
C ASP A 339 11.15 -32.41 -6.63
N LYS A 340 10.02 -33.05 -6.30
CA LYS A 340 9.62 -34.31 -6.94
C LYS A 340 9.36 -34.13 -8.43
N GLN A 341 8.74 -33.03 -8.84
CA GLN A 341 8.49 -32.73 -10.25
C GLN A 341 9.78 -32.39 -11.00
N ALA A 342 10.67 -31.58 -10.41
CA ALA A 342 11.97 -31.26 -10.98
C ALA A 342 12.81 -32.53 -11.25
N ARG A 343 12.87 -33.47 -10.29
CA ARG A 343 13.56 -34.76 -10.45
C ARG A 343 12.95 -35.63 -11.55
N LYS A 344 11.62 -35.63 -11.71
CA LYS A 344 10.94 -36.36 -12.79
C LYS A 344 11.26 -35.76 -14.17
N ASN A 345 11.26 -34.43 -14.29
CA ASN A 345 11.53 -33.75 -15.55
C ASN A 345 13.00 -33.89 -15.97
N SER A 346 13.94 -33.79 -15.03
CA SER A 346 15.37 -34.04 -15.30
C SER A 346 15.64 -35.46 -15.81
N LYS A 347 14.96 -36.48 -15.26
CA LYS A 347 15.05 -37.87 -15.73
C LYS A 347 14.45 -38.08 -17.12
N ARG A 348 13.43 -37.31 -17.50
CA ARG A 348 12.83 -37.37 -18.84
C ARG A 348 13.71 -36.68 -19.90
N GLY A 349 14.34 -35.55 -19.56
CA GLY A 349 15.24 -34.83 -20.47
C GLY A 349 16.58 -35.51 -20.74
N HIS A 350 17.02 -36.45 -19.89
CA HIS A 350 18.21 -37.29 -20.15
C HIS A 350 17.91 -38.56 -20.95
N ALA A 351 16.62 -38.87 -21.19
CA ALA A 351 16.18 -40.05 -21.93
C ALA A 351 15.72 -39.73 -23.36
N ALA A 352 15.72 -38.45 -23.74
CA ALA A 352 15.57 -37.93 -25.09
C ALA A 352 16.94 -37.45 -25.58
#